data_AF-A0A925HZW9-F1
#
_entry.id   AF-A0A925HZW9-F1
#
_cell.length_a   1.000
_cell.length_b   1.000
_cell.length_c   1.000
_cell.angle_alpha   90.00
_cell.angle_beta   90.00
_cell.angle_gamma   90.00
#
_symmetry.space_group_name_H-M   'P 1'
#
loop_
_entity.id
_entity.type
_entity.pdbx_description
1 polymer ?
#
loop_
_entity_poly.entity_id
_entity_poly.type
_entity_poly.pdbx_seq_one_letter_code
_entity_poly.pdbx_strand_id
1 'polypeptide(L)'
;MSKEHFAREALAQIPKILTLQDRNAHSPTYGCFDRNFWHYKIIDFPSGMAQEFVWPLALAVRTDCPGNPYFGSEVVKEWAAAGILFAARAAHPDGSCDDYFPYEKAGGAAAFSLLACMEAYRLLDLHDEEMLAFFRKRANWLAHHNESGRLTNHQALIVVCLDRASELLRTDDWKNARDGRLARVLEWQNPEGWFQEYEGCDPGYHTLTVSLLAQIHHHTPSDAVEAALRKAIVFVARFVHPDGSFGGEYTSRNTYNFFPHGFEIAGRWMPEALTINDRFLAGLASGKAPCYADDHILGHHTWSYLLAYRQFVDERPPASDRPQGRTHFPNARLLIDRRADTELFLALNKGGVFKFFRGEKLVASDTQFSIKTAGKRSRTAVAHLIDDYDVSLGQDEIVIRGRLGWA
;
A
#
# COMPACT_ATOMS: atom_id res chain seq x y z
N MET A 1 -14.59 18.62 -10.40
CA MET A 1 -13.46 17.79 -10.89
C MET A 1 -13.00 16.90 -9.75
N SER A 2 -12.66 15.65 -10.04
CA SER A 2 -12.57 14.56 -9.07
C SER A 2 -11.24 14.50 -8.28
N LYS A 3 -10.13 15.01 -8.81
CA LYS A 3 -8.80 14.90 -8.17
C LYS A 3 -8.71 15.52 -6.78
N GLU A 4 -9.49 16.57 -6.51
CA GLU A 4 -9.54 17.24 -5.21
C GLU A 4 -9.95 16.30 -4.07
N HIS A 5 -10.71 15.23 -4.37
CA HIS A 5 -11.03 14.22 -3.37
C HIS A 5 -9.76 13.53 -2.84
N PHE A 6 -8.77 13.22 -3.68
CA PHE A 6 -7.50 12.66 -3.19
C PHE A 6 -6.80 13.60 -2.21
N ALA A 7 -6.64 14.87 -2.59
CA ALA A 7 -5.99 15.86 -1.73
C ALA A 7 -6.77 16.06 -0.42
N ARG A 8 -8.10 16.17 -0.48
CA ARG A 8 -8.94 16.38 0.70
C ARG A 8 -8.86 15.22 1.68
N GLU A 9 -8.98 13.98 1.20
CA GLU A 9 -8.88 12.79 2.06
C GLU A 9 -7.51 12.69 2.74
N ALA A 10 -6.43 12.99 2.01
CA ALA A 10 -5.08 12.97 2.56
C ALA A 10 -4.83 14.11 3.55
N LEU A 11 -5.21 15.35 3.22
CA LEU A 11 -5.02 16.52 4.07
C LEU A 11 -5.80 16.39 5.39
N ALA A 12 -6.94 15.71 5.39
CA ALA A 12 -7.70 15.40 6.60
C ALA A 12 -6.90 14.53 7.61
N GLN A 13 -5.89 13.79 7.15
CA GLN A 13 -5.02 12.98 8.02
C GLN A 13 -3.87 13.78 8.65
N ILE A 14 -3.45 14.90 8.07
CA ILE A 14 -2.30 15.68 8.56
C ILE A 14 -2.47 16.14 10.02
N PRO A 15 -3.64 16.64 10.48
CA PRO A 15 -3.84 16.93 11.89
C PRO A 15 -3.57 15.73 12.79
N LYS A 16 -4.03 14.54 12.40
CA LYS A 16 -3.80 13.30 13.15
C LYS A 16 -2.31 12.98 13.20
N ILE A 17 -1.60 13.00 12.07
CA ILE A 17 -0.15 12.82 12.00
C ILE A 17 0.59 13.76 12.96
N LEU A 18 0.21 15.04 12.98
CA LEU A 18 0.82 16.03 13.88
C LEU A 18 0.57 15.75 15.37
N THR A 19 -0.51 15.06 15.73
CA THR A 19 -0.75 14.61 17.11
C THR A 19 0.10 13.41 17.50
N LEU A 20 0.59 12.64 16.53
CA LEU A 20 1.44 11.48 16.75
C LEU A 20 2.89 11.88 17.00
N GLN A 21 3.30 13.07 16.58
CA GLN A 21 4.67 13.54 16.69
C GLN A 21 5.00 14.20 18.02
N ASP A 22 6.14 13.82 18.61
CA ASP A 22 6.81 14.61 19.62
C ASP A 22 7.44 15.86 18.98
N ARG A 23 6.81 17.01 19.22
CA ARG A 23 7.22 18.31 18.65
C ARG A 23 7.95 19.21 19.64
N ASN A 24 8.35 18.69 20.81
CA ASN A 24 9.12 19.46 21.78
C ASN A 24 10.62 19.32 21.50
N ALA A 25 11.26 20.40 21.03
CA ALA A 25 12.68 20.41 20.67
C ALA A 25 13.65 20.05 21.83
N HIS A 26 13.20 20.14 23.09
CA HIS A 26 14.01 19.75 24.26
C HIS A 26 13.77 18.30 24.69
N SER A 27 12.85 17.58 24.04
CA SER A 27 12.55 16.20 24.36
C SER A 27 13.62 15.25 23.80
N PRO A 28 14.04 14.22 24.55
CA PRO A 28 14.93 13.18 24.03
C PRO A 28 14.33 12.43 22.83
N THR A 29 13.00 12.47 22.68
CA THR A 29 12.26 11.84 21.59
C THR A 29 11.78 12.83 20.53
N TYR A 30 12.32 14.05 20.49
CA TYR A 30 11.94 15.05 19.48
C TYR A 30 12.00 14.48 18.06
N GLY A 31 10.87 14.56 17.34
CA GLY A 31 10.68 14.01 16.01
C GLY A 31 10.05 12.62 15.94
N CYS A 32 9.87 11.93 17.07
CA CYS A 32 9.24 10.61 17.12
C CYS A 32 7.75 10.68 16.77
N PHE A 33 7.29 9.89 15.81
CA PHE A 33 5.87 9.76 15.46
C PHE A 33 5.16 8.61 16.20
N ASP A 34 5.86 7.80 16.98
CA ASP A 34 5.23 6.74 17.76
C ASP A 34 4.76 7.26 19.12
N ARG A 35 3.51 7.73 19.16
CA ARG A 35 2.88 8.27 20.38
C ARG A 35 2.78 7.26 21.52
N ASN A 36 2.68 5.97 21.22
CA ASN A 36 2.64 4.92 22.24
C ASN A 36 3.98 4.80 22.96
N PHE A 37 5.08 5.03 22.23
CA PHE A 37 6.43 5.08 22.77
C PHE A 37 6.72 6.40 23.51
N TRP A 38 6.66 7.56 22.84
CA TRP A 38 7.19 8.79 23.43
C TRP A 38 6.26 9.45 24.45
N HIS A 39 4.93 9.35 24.25
CA HIS A 39 3.96 10.04 25.08
C HIS A 39 3.37 9.11 26.15
N TYR A 40 2.74 8.02 25.73
CA TYR A 40 2.08 7.09 26.64
C TYR A 40 3.05 6.18 27.37
N LYS A 41 4.22 5.90 26.78
CA LYS A 41 5.27 5.03 27.35
C LYS A 41 4.73 3.64 27.71
N ILE A 42 3.90 3.09 26.83
CA ILE A 42 3.28 1.76 26.99
C ILE A 42 4.01 0.66 26.21
N ILE A 43 5.06 1.05 25.46
CA ILE A 43 5.97 0.16 24.74
C ILE A 43 7.41 0.63 24.95
N ASP A 44 8.37 -0.30 24.86
CA ASP A 44 9.77 -0.06 25.22
C ASP A 44 10.64 0.45 24.06
N PHE A 45 10.14 0.37 22.82
CA PHE A 45 10.83 0.83 21.61
C PHE A 45 9.82 1.48 20.65
N PRO A 46 10.24 2.44 19.81
CA PRO A 46 9.38 3.03 18.80
C PRO A 46 9.28 2.13 17.58
N SER A 47 8.12 2.09 16.93
CA SER A 47 8.00 1.61 15.56
C SER A 47 8.81 2.50 14.62
N GLY A 48 9.71 1.90 13.86
CA GLY A 48 10.44 2.56 12.78
C GLY A 48 9.53 2.94 11.60
N MET A 49 8.40 2.23 11.43
CA MET A 49 7.40 2.55 10.41
C MET A 49 6.80 3.93 10.62
N ALA A 50 6.59 4.35 11.88
CA ALA A 50 5.98 5.63 12.21
C ALA A 50 6.72 6.84 11.59
N GLN A 51 8.03 6.73 11.34
CA GLN A 51 8.81 7.79 10.70
C GLN A 51 8.48 7.97 9.21
N GLU A 52 7.69 7.10 8.60
CA GLU A 52 7.10 7.32 7.27
C GLU A 52 6.29 8.62 7.20
N PHE A 53 5.72 9.08 8.32
CA PHE A 53 4.86 10.26 8.36
C PHE A 53 5.57 11.58 8.01
N VAL A 54 6.91 11.60 7.94
CA VAL A 54 7.66 12.75 7.41
C VAL A 54 7.27 13.10 5.97
N TRP A 55 6.92 12.11 5.15
CA TRP A 55 6.61 12.33 3.74
C TRP A 55 5.24 12.96 3.50
N PRO A 56 4.15 12.49 4.14
CA PRO A 56 2.89 13.24 4.21
C PRO A 56 3.07 14.70 4.63
N LEU A 57 3.87 14.98 5.67
CA LEU A 57 4.13 16.37 6.09
C LEU A 57 4.86 17.17 5.01
N ALA A 58 5.92 16.60 4.41
CA ALA A 58 6.64 17.23 3.32
C ALA A 58 5.75 17.52 2.10
N LEU A 59 4.87 16.58 1.75
CA LEU A 59 3.89 16.74 0.67
C LEU A 59 2.86 17.82 1.02
N ALA A 60 2.37 17.88 2.25
CA ALA A 60 1.47 18.94 2.69
C ALA A 60 2.13 20.32 2.60
N VAL A 61 3.42 20.45 2.93
CA VAL A 61 4.16 21.71 2.78
C VAL A 61 4.34 22.13 1.32
N ARG A 62 4.47 21.18 0.40
CA ARG A 62 4.89 21.43 -1.00
C ARG A 62 3.82 21.24 -2.05
N THR A 63 2.59 20.91 -1.65
CA THR A 63 1.45 20.75 -2.58
C THR A 63 0.55 21.96 -2.48
N ASP A 64 0.58 22.83 -3.49
CA ASP A 64 -0.37 23.92 -3.62
C ASP A 64 -1.71 23.34 -4.10
N CYS A 65 -2.70 23.28 -3.21
CA CYS A 65 -4.04 22.80 -3.54
C CYS A 65 -5.12 23.43 -2.66
N PRO A 66 -6.38 23.49 -3.16
CA PRO A 66 -7.48 24.10 -2.42
C PRO A 66 -7.65 23.48 -1.03
N GLY A 67 -7.71 24.34 -0.01
CA GLY A 67 -7.96 23.91 1.37
C GLY A 67 -6.75 23.33 2.10
N ASN A 68 -5.53 23.42 1.55
CA ASN A 68 -4.31 23.01 2.25
C ASN A 68 -3.77 24.15 3.15
N PRO A 69 -3.90 24.08 4.48
CA PRO A 69 -3.39 25.12 5.39
C PRO A 69 -1.88 25.00 5.64
N TYR A 70 -1.23 23.93 5.17
CA TYR A 70 0.17 23.63 5.47
C TYR A 70 1.11 24.07 4.35
N PHE A 71 0.60 24.49 3.20
CA PHE A 71 1.39 24.90 2.06
C PHE A 71 2.36 26.04 2.45
N GLY A 72 3.65 25.84 2.23
CA GLY A 72 4.71 26.80 2.61
C GLY A 72 4.98 26.92 4.11
N SER A 73 4.43 26.04 4.96
CA SER A 73 4.63 26.11 6.42
C SER A 73 6.05 25.69 6.83
N GLU A 74 6.87 26.66 7.23
CA GLU A 74 8.24 26.41 7.69
C GLU A 74 8.30 25.57 8.99
N VAL A 75 7.33 25.72 9.88
CA VAL A 75 7.29 24.91 11.12
C VAL A 75 6.99 23.43 10.82
N VAL A 76 6.13 23.14 9.85
CA VAL A 76 5.86 21.76 9.44
C VAL A 76 7.06 21.18 8.69
N LYS A 77 7.79 21.99 7.92
CA LYS A 77 9.08 21.60 7.34
C LYS A 77 10.10 21.23 8.42
N GLU A 78 10.23 22.04 9.47
CA GLU A 78 11.11 21.76 10.61
C GLU A 78 10.73 20.44 11.29
N TRP A 79 9.44 20.21 11.53
CA TRP A 79 8.94 18.98 12.13
C TRP A 79 9.17 17.74 11.25
N ALA A 80 9.01 17.85 9.93
CA ALA A 80 9.37 16.76 9.02
C ALA A 80 10.87 16.44 9.09
N ALA A 81 11.74 17.45 9.11
CA ALA A 81 13.19 17.28 9.27
C ALA A 81 13.56 16.63 10.62
N ALA A 82 12.93 17.06 11.72
CA ALA A 82 13.10 16.46 13.04
C ALA A 82 12.74 14.97 13.05
N GLY A 83 11.70 14.58 12.30
CA GLY A 83 11.33 13.18 12.12
C GLY A 83 12.39 12.34 11.42
N ILE A 84 13.04 12.88 10.38
CA ILE A 84 14.15 12.20 9.70
C ILE A 84 15.32 11.98 10.66
N LEU A 85 15.70 13.02 11.42
CA LEU A 85 16.79 12.93 12.40
C LEU A 85 16.45 11.96 13.54
N PHE A 86 15.19 11.92 14.00
CA PHE A 86 14.77 10.91 14.96
C PHE A 86 14.91 9.49 14.40
N ALA A 87 14.52 9.27 13.13
CA ALA A 87 14.69 7.97 12.47
C ALA A 87 16.16 7.53 12.47
N ALA A 88 17.09 8.46 12.21
CA ALA A 88 18.53 8.21 12.24
C ALA A 88 19.02 7.82 13.65
N ARG A 89 18.60 8.54 14.69
CA ARG A 89 18.99 8.28 16.09
C ARG A 89 18.39 7.00 16.66
N ALA A 90 17.15 6.67 16.30
CA ALA A 90 16.43 5.51 16.82
C ALA A 90 16.79 4.20 16.10
N ALA A 91 17.40 4.27 14.92
CA ALA A 91 17.79 3.09 14.17
C ALA A 91 18.89 2.27 14.88
N HIS A 92 18.89 0.96 14.63
CA HIS A 92 19.94 0.06 15.08
C HIS A 92 21.32 0.44 14.51
N PRO A 93 22.43 -0.08 15.09
CA PRO A 93 23.79 0.17 14.60
C PRO A 93 24.07 -0.23 13.15
N ASP A 94 23.21 -1.02 12.51
CA ASP A 94 23.28 -1.38 11.08
C ASP A 94 22.31 -0.57 10.19
N GLY A 95 21.48 0.30 10.77
CA GLY A 95 20.49 1.12 10.06
C GLY A 95 19.09 0.52 10.00
N SER A 96 18.91 -0.71 10.48
CA SER A 96 17.59 -1.35 10.59
C SER A 96 16.73 -0.70 11.69
N CYS A 97 15.45 -1.06 11.74
CA CYS A 97 14.53 -0.66 12.79
C CYS A 97 13.53 -1.79 13.08
N ASP A 98 12.92 -1.74 14.26
CA ASP A 98 11.84 -2.64 14.65
C ASP A 98 10.48 -1.98 14.35
N ASP A 99 9.40 -2.76 14.34
CA ASP A 99 8.03 -2.31 14.06
C ASP A 99 7.04 -2.86 15.11
N TYR A 100 6.86 -4.19 15.16
CA TYR A 100 5.93 -4.86 16.07
C TYR A 100 6.63 -5.59 17.22
N PHE A 101 7.77 -6.24 16.95
CA PHE A 101 8.51 -7.01 17.94
C PHE A 101 9.93 -6.47 18.14
N PRO A 102 10.45 -6.50 19.39
CA PRO A 102 11.80 -6.04 19.66
C PRO A 102 12.82 -6.91 18.94
N TYR A 103 13.83 -6.27 18.33
CA TYR A 103 14.91 -6.89 17.56
C TYR A 103 14.48 -7.63 16.29
N GLU A 104 13.26 -7.42 15.81
CA GLU A 104 12.79 -8.08 14.59
C GLU A 104 13.50 -7.58 13.34
N LYS A 105 14.01 -6.34 13.36
CA LYS A 105 14.64 -5.67 12.21
C LYS A 105 13.74 -5.76 10.97
N ALA A 106 12.55 -5.17 11.05
CA ALA A 106 11.51 -5.25 10.03
C ALA A 106 11.94 -4.60 8.70
N GLY A 107 12.08 -5.42 7.65
CA GLY A 107 12.46 -4.97 6.32
C GLY A 107 11.45 -3.99 5.72
N GLY A 108 10.16 -4.30 5.83
CA GLY A 108 9.07 -3.41 5.44
C GLY A 108 9.15 -2.02 6.09
N ALA A 109 9.19 -1.97 7.42
CA ALA A 109 9.27 -0.71 8.17
C ALA A 109 10.50 0.14 7.81
N ALA A 110 11.66 -0.51 7.67
CA ALA A 110 12.87 0.17 7.25
C ALA A 110 12.74 0.74 5.83
N ALA A 111 12.15 -0.01 4.88
CA ALA A 111 12.02 0.42 3.50
C ALA A 111 11.01 1.57 3.33
N PHE A 112 9.82 1.48 3.93
CA PHE A 112 8.81 2.55 3.86
C PHE A 112 9.32 3.86 4.46
N SER A 113 9.87 3.79 5.68
CA SER A 113 10.38 4.98 6.34
C SER A 113 11.64 5.54 5.67
N LEU A 114 12.51 4.70 5.06
CA LEU A 114 13.64 5.18 4.26
C LEU A 114 13.17 5.95 3.02
N LEU A 115 12.24 5.39 2.24
CA LEU A 115 11.69 6.06 1.07
C LEU A 115 11.08 7.40 1.45
N ALA A 116 10.24 7.41 2.49
CA ALA A 116 9.60 8.61 3.00
C ALA A 116 10.62 9.67 3.43
N CYS A 117 11.67 9.28 4.15
CA CYS A 117 12.72 10.22 4.58
C CYS A 117 13.47 10.81 3.39
N MET A 118 13.86 10.01 2.38
CA MET A 118 14.57 10.49 1.20
C MET A 118 13.71 11.41 0.34
N GLU A 119 12.43 11.07 0.15
CA GLU A 119 11.50 11.91 -0.61
C GLU A 119 11.18 13.20 0.14
N ALA A 120 11.02 13.17 1.47
CA ALA A 120 10.87 14.36 2.29
C ALA A 120 12.12 15.25 2.24
N TYR A 121 13.32 14.67 2.38
CA TYR A 121 14.60 15.36 2.26
C TYR A 121 14.71 16.14 0.94
N ARG A 122 14.43 15.45 -0.18
CA ARG A 122 14.47 16.04 -1.53
C ARG A 122 13.39 17.10 -1.72
N LEU A 123 12.15 16.81 -1.30
CA LEU A 123 11.01 17.68 -1.54
C LEU A 123 11.06 18.97 -0.71
N LEU A 124 11.63 18.91 0.50
CA LEU A 124 11.79 20.07 1.38
C LEU A 124 13.07 20.85 1.14
N ASP A 125 13.92 20.38 0.22
CA ASP A 125 15.24 20.94 -0.09
C ASP A 125 16.11 21.05 1.16
N LEU A 126 16.33 19.89 1.81
CA LEU A 126 17.18 19.77 2.98
C LEU A 126 18.63 19.51 2.57
N HIS A 127 19.56 20.00 3.39
CA HIS A 127 21.01 19.83 3.20
C HIS A 127 21.66 19.42 4.53
N ASP A 128 21.48 18.15 4.89
CA ASP A 128 21.94 17.59 6.15
C ASP A 128 22.73 16.29 5.92
N GLU A 129 24.00 16.29 6.35
CA GLU A 129 24.93 15.16 6.17
C GLU A 129 24.62 13.98 7.11
N GLU A 130 24.04 14.23 8.28
CA GLU A 130 23.62 13.16 9.21
C GLU A 130 22.48 12.34 8.57
N MET A 131 21.52 13.01 7.93
CA MET A 131 20.45 12.36 7.19
C MET A 131 21.01 11.52 6.03
N LEU A 132 21.95 12.06 5.25
CA LEU A 132 22.59 11.32 4.14
C LEU A 132 23.36 10.09 4.63
N ALA A 133 24.12 10.21 5.72
CA ALA A 133 24.83 9.10 6.32
C ALA A 133 23.85 7.99 6.79
N PHE A 134 22.73 8.38 7.38
CA PHE A 134 21.66 7.45 7.75
C PHE A 134 21.04 6.76 6.54
N PHE A 135 20.74 7.48 5.46
CA PHE A 135 20.19 6.90 4.24
C PHE A 135 21.13 5.85 3.65
N ARG A 136 22.43 6.15 3.57
CA ARG A 136 23.46 5.20 3.13
C ARG A 136 23.45 3.93 3.97
N LYS A 137 23.43 4.09 5.29
CA LYS A 137 23.46 2.98 6.24
C LYS A 137 22.26 2.06 6.09
N ARG A 138 21.05 2.63 6.03
CA ARG A 138 19.81 1.85 5.89
C ARG A 138 19.68 1.24 4.49
N ALA A 139 20.05 1.95 3.43
CA ALA A 139 20.09 1.41 2.07
C ALA A 139 21.06 0.22 1.98
N ASN A 140 22.25 0.33 2.59
CA ASN A 140 23.19 -0.79 2.70
C ASN A 140 22.58 -2.01 3.39
N TRP A 141 21.87 -1.81 4.51
CA TRP A 141 21.21 -2.91 5.20
C TRP A 141 20.11 -3.55 4.34
N LEU A 142 19.22 -2.72 3.75
CA LEU A 142 18.15 -3.18 2.87
C LEU A 142 18.68 -3.89 1.62
N ALA A 143 19.82 -3.47 1.05
CA ALA A 143 20.42 -4.13 -0.11
C ALA A 143 20.73 -5.61 0.17
N HIS A 144 21.09 -5.96 1.42
CA HIS A 144 21.58 -7.28 1.78
C HIS A 144 20.62 -8.10 2.67
N HIS A 145 19.59 -7.47 3.24
CA HIS A 145 18.60 -8.14 4.09
C HIS A 145 17.48 -8.82 3.27
N ASN A 146 17.15 -10.07 3.55
CA ASN A 146 15.99 -10.74 2.94
C ASN A 146 15.01 -11.19 4.03
N GLU A 147 13.74 -10.83 3.85
CA GLU A 147 12.64 -11.33 4.67
C GLU A 147 12.28 -12.76 4.26
N SER A 148 11.73 -13.54 5.20
CA SER A 148 11.30 -14.93 4.93
C SER A 148 9.99 -15.00 4.13
N GLY A 149 9.14 -13.98 4.24
CA GLY A 149 7.89 -13.87 3.51
C GLY A 149 8.09 -13.46 2.05
N ARG A 150 7.19 -13.94 1.17
CA ARG A 150 7.14 -13.49 -0.23
C ARG A 150 6.20 -12.30 -0.37
N LEU A 151 6.78 -11.11 -0.28
CA LEU A 151 6.10 -9.82 -0.39
C LEU A 151 6.67 -9.04 -1.57
N THR A 152 5.92 -8.98 -2.66
CA THR A 152 6.44 -8.35 -3.89
C THR A 152 6.52 -6.84 -3.75
N ASN A 153 5.54 -6.23 -3.07
CA ASN A 153 5.57 -4.82 -2.72
C ASN A 153 6.86 -4.41 -1.99
N HIS A 154 7.35 -5.21 -1.03
CA HIS A 154 8.58 -4.93 -0.28
C HIS A 154 9.80 -5.00 -1.18
N GLN A 155 9.89 -5.99 -2.07
CA GLN A 155 10.99 -6.08 -3.03
C GLN A 155 11.00 -4.86 -3.97
N ALA A 156 9.83 -4.47 -4.51
CA ALA A 156 9.71 -3.28 -5.35
C ALA A 156 10.02 -1.99 -4.59
N LEU A 157 9.60 -1.89 -3.33
CA LEU A 157 9.85 -0.74 -2.47
C LEU A 157 11.34 -0.56 -2.19
N ILE A 158 12.05 -1.66 -1.91
CA ILE A 158 13.49 -1.64 -1.74
C ILE A 158 14.20 -1.23 -3.03
N VAL A 159 13.74 -1.68 -4.21
CA VAL A 159 14.30 -1.21 -5.49
C VAL A 159 14.18 0.31 -5.61
N VAL A 160 13.01 0.89 -5.32
CA VAL A 160 12.83 2.36 -5.31
C VAL A 160 13.76 3.02 -4.29
N CYS A 161 13.92 2.45 -3.10
CA CYS A 161 14.84 2.98 -2.10
C CYS A 161 16.29 3.00 -2.58
N LEU A 162 16.76 1.91 -3.22
CA LEU A 162 18.12 1.81 -3.72
C LEU A 162 18.36 2.75 -4.90
N ASP A 163 17.38 2.91 -5.80
CA ASP A 163 17.45 3.89 -6.89
C ASP A 163 17.59 5.31 -6.32
N ARG A 164 16.72 5.70 -5.37
CA ARG A 164 16.75 7.03 -4.72
C ARG A 164 18.01 7.28 -3.90
N ALA A 165 18.47 6.29 -3.14
CA ALA A 165 19.69 6.41 -2.37
C ALA A 165 20.91 6.59 -3.29
N SER A 166 20.97 5.85 -4.40
CA SER A 166 22.03 5.96 -5.41
C SER A 166 22.07 7.36 -6.03
N GLU A 167 20.90 7.92 -6.37
CA GLU A 167 20.77 9.29 -6.88
C GLU A 167 21.26 10.35 -5.86
N LEU A 168 20.73 10.30 -4.63
CA LEU A 168 21.04 11.30 -3.59
C LEU A 168 22.53 11.27 -3.19
N LEU A 169 23.09 10.07 -3.09
CA LEU A 169 24.47 9.85 -2.62
C LEU A 169 25.49 9.75 -3.75
N ARG A 170 25.03 9.83 -5.00
CA ARG A 170 25.84 9.75 -6.24
C ARG A 170 26.77 8.54 -6.23
N THR A 171 26.20 7.36 -6.02
CA THR A 171 26.94 6.09 -5.92
C THR A 171 26.25 4.97 -6.67
N ASP A 172 27.03 3.95 -7.05
CA ASP A 172 26.57 2.76 -7.77
C ASP A 172 26.65 1.51 -6.89
N ASP A 173 26.98 1.67 -5.60
CA ASP A 173 27.27 0.58 -4.63
C ASP A 173 26.19 -0.51 -4.59
N TRP A 174 24.94 -0.14 -4.85
CA TRP A 174 23.78 -1.04 -4.73
C TRP A 174 23.28 -1.61 -6.04
N LYS A 175 23.91 -1.31 -7.18
CA LYS A 175 23.41 -1.69 -8.51
C LYS A 175 23.07 -3.18 -8.62
N ASN A 176 23.98 -4.06 -8.19
CA ASN A 176 23.76 -5.50 -8.27
C ASN A 176 22.62 -5.98 -7.37
N ALA A 177 22.53 -5.45 -6.14
CA ALA A 177 21.46 -5.80 -5.20
C ALA A 177 20.10 -5.31 -5.72
N ARG A 178 20.07 -4.10 -6.26
CA ARG A 178 18.91 -3.48 -6.91
C ARG A 178 18.42 -4.32 -8.08
N ASP A 179 19.30 -4.69 -9.01
CA ASP A 179 18.95 -5.46 -10.20
C ASP A 179 18.47 -6.87 -9.83
N GLY A 180 19.12 -7.52 -8.86
CA GLY A 180 18.68 -8.81 -8.33
C GLY A 180 17.29 -8.76 -7.70
N ARG A 181 16.94 -7.68 -6.99
CA ARG A 181 15.60 -7.48 -6.43
C ARG A 181 14.55 -7.20 -7.49
N LEU A 182 14.86 -6.37 -8.49
CA LEU A 182 13.93 -6.12 -9.59
C LEU A 182 13.66 -7.41 -10.37
N ALA A 183 14.69 -8.21 -10.66
CA ALA A 183 14.51 -9.51 -11.29
C ALA A 183 13.57 -10.41 -10.49
N ARG A 184 13.70 -10.44 -9.15
CA ARG A 184 12.81 -11.18 -8.26
C ARG A 184 11.37 -10.66 -8.26
N VAL A 185 11.16 -9.34 -8.31
CA VAL A 185 9.83 -8.75 -8.46
C VAL A 185 9.14 -9.27 -9.72
N LEU A 186 9.86 -9.23 -10.85
CA LEU A 186 9.34 -9.69 -12.14
C LEU A 186 9.10 -11.21 -12.14
N GLU A 187 9.98 -11.99 -11.53
CA GLU A 187 9.84 -13.44 -11.36
C GLU A 187 8.59 -13.81 -10.53
N TRP A 188 8.24 -12.99 -9.54
CA TRP A 188 7.08 -13.22 -8.68
C TRP A 188 5.74 -12.75 -9.29
N GLN A 189 5.73 -12.25 -10.51
CA GLN A 189 4.48 -11.99 -11.22
C GLN A 189 3.83 -13.31 -11.64
N ASN A 190 2.57 -13.50 -11.25
CA ASN A 190 1.77 -14.61 -11.73
C ASN A 190 1.41 -14.42 -13.21
N PRO A 191 1.30 -15.50 -14.02
CA PRO A 191 0.81 -15.41 -15.40
C PRO A 191 -0.54 -14.70 -15.56
N GLU A 192 -1.40 -14.69 -14.54
CA GLU A 192 -2.68 -13.96 -14.50
C GLU A 192 -2.51 -12.44 -14.35
N GLY A 193 -1.31 -11.95 -14.05
CA GLY A 193 -0.93 -10.54 -13.99
C GLY A 193 -0.74 -9.98 -12.59
N TRP A 194 -1.17 -10.68 -11.54
CA TRP A 194 -1.01 -10.25 -10.15
C TRP A 194 0.36 -10.59 -9.56
N PHE A 195 0.75 -9.90 -8.47
CA PHE A 195 2.00 -10.13 -7.75
C PHE A 195 1.77 -10.81 -6.40
N GLN A 196 2.69 -11.70 -6.00
CA GLN A 196 2.60 -12.48 -4.77
C GLN A 196 2.65 -11.62 -3.51
N GLU A 197 1.69 -11.82 -2.59
CA GLU A 197 1.61 -11.20 -1.27
C GLU A 197 1.30 -12.27 -0.20
N TYR A 198 2.35 -12.74 0.50
CA TYR A 198 2.31 -13.90 1.40
C TYR A 198 1.68 -15.14 0.76
N GLU A 199 0.46 -15.49 1.18
CA GLU A 199 -0.25 -16.74 0.84
C GLU A 199 -1.07 -16.62 -0.46
N GLY A 200 -1.13 -15.45 -1.10
CA GLY A 200 -1.85 -15.34 -2.37
C GLY A 200 -1.95 -13.95 -2.96
N CYS A 201 -3.04 -13.73 -3.69
CA CYS A 201 -3.33 -12.49 -4.39
C CYS A 201 -4.09 -11.51 -3.48
N ASP A 202 -3.49 -10.35 -3.20
CA ASP A 202 -4.16 -9.24 -2.54
C ASP A 202 -4.28 -8.05 -3.51
N PRO A 203 -5.44 -7.82 -4.15
CA PRO A 203 -5.65 -6.67 -5.02
C PRO A 203 -5.29 -5.32 -4.39
N GLY A 204 -5.43 -5.18 -3.06
CA GLY A 204 -5.08 -3.96 -2.33
C GLY A 204 -3.59 -3.67 -2.38
N TYR A 205 -2.76 -4.53 -1.80
CA TYR A 205 -1.30 -4.41 -1.87
C TYR A 205 -0.75 -4.49 -3.30
N HIS A 206 -1.45 -5.18 -4.21
CA HIS A 206 -1.09 -5.16 -5.62
C HIS A 206 -1.09 -3.74 -6.21
N THR A 207 -1.99 -2.84 -5.76
CA THR A 207 -1.93 -1.42 -6.18
C THR A 207 -0.68 -0.69 -5.70
N LEU A 208 -0.12 -1.06 -4.54
CA LEU A 208 1.18 -0.54 -4.09
C LEU A 208 2.30 -1.02 -5.02
N THR A 209 2.33 -2.32 -5.34
CA THR A 209 3.32 -2.88 -6.26
C THR A 209 3.26 -2.21 -7.63
N VAL A 210 2.05 -2.01 -8.19
CA VAL A 210 1.86 -1.24 -9.43
C VAL A 210 2.45 0.16 -9.30
N SER A 211 2.20 0.84 -8.17
CA SER A 211 2.68 2.20 -7.99
C SER A 211 4.19 2.32 -7.87
N LEU A 212 4.84 1.38 -7.18
CA LEU A 212 6.29 1.31 -7.07
C LEU A 212 6.94 0.98 -8.42
N LEU A 213 6.41 0.00 -9.15
CA LEU A 213 6.89 -0.33 -10.49
C LEU A 213 6.69 0.82 -11.48
N ALA A 214 5.59 1.55 -11.39
CA ALA A 214 5.35 2.73 -12.23
C ALA A 214 6.39 3.82 -11.95
N GLN A 215 6.78 4.03 -10.70
CA GLN A 215 7.89 4.93 -10.35
C GLN A 215 9.23 4.43 -10.90
N ILE A 216 9.53 3.13 -10.78
CA ILE A 216 10.74 2.51 -11.33
C ILE A 216 10.81 2.72 -12.84
N HIS A 217 9.75 2.40 -13.57
CA HIS A 217 9.71 2.56 -15.02
C HIS A 217 9.75 4.04 -15.45
N HIS A 218 9.10 4.92 -14.70
CA HIS A 218 9.15 6.36 -14.99
C HIS A 218 10.56 6.94 -14.85
N HIS A 219 11.32 6.46 -13.86
CA HIS A 219 12.70 6.89 -13.64
C HIS A 219 13.68 6.22 -14.61
N THR A 220 13.56 4.90 -14.77
CA THR A 220 14.40 4.08 -15.64
C THR A 220 13.49 3.23 -16.53
N PRO A 221 13.14 3.72 -17.75
CA PRO A 221 12.29 3.00 -18.67
C PRO A 221 12.84 1.60 -18.99
N SER A 222 11.96 0.61 -18.97
CA SER A 222 12.29 -0.78 -19.21
C SER A 222 11.08 -1.51 -19.78
N ASP A 223 11.26 -2.15 -20.93
CA ASP A 223 10.22 -2.94 -21.60
C ASP A 223 9.71 -4.09 -20.71
N ALA A 224 10.61 -4.71 -19.92
CA ALA A 224 10.24 -5.78 -19.00
C ALA A 224 9.33 -5.28 -17.88
N VAL A 225 9.64 -4.10 -17.31
CA VAL A 225 8.81 -3.47 -16.28
C VAL A 225 7.49 -2.97 -16.86
N GLU A 226 7.50 -2.38 -18.06
CA GLU A 226 6.28 -1.93 -18.73
C GLU A 226 5.34 -3.11 -19.02
N ALA A 227 5.87 -4.21 -19.56
CA ALA A 227 5.10 -5.42 -19.84
C ALA A 227 4.48 -6.01 -18.56
N ALA A 228 5.23 -6.01 -17.45
CA ALA A 228 4.72 -6.43 -16.15
C ALA A 228 3.62 -5.48 -15.63
N LEU A 229 3.81 -4.17 -15.74
CA LEU A 229 2.83 -3.14 -15.36
C LEU A 229 1.53 -3.29 -16.15
N ARG A 230 1.59 -3.48 -17.47
CA ARG A 230 0.39 -3.67 -18.32
C ARG A 230 -0.46 -4.83 -17.82
N LYS A 231 0.16 -5.99 -17.55
CA LYS A 231 -0.55 -7.16 -17.00
C LYS A 231 -1.15 -6.86 -15.62
N ALA A 232 -0.39 -6.20 -14.75
CA ALA A 232 -0.81 -5.86 -13.40
C ALA A 232 -1.99 -4.87 -13.38
N ILE A 233 -1.99 -3.89 -14.28
CA ILE A 233 -3.06 -2.90 -14.45
C ILE A 233 -4.31 -3.55 -15.03
N VAL A 234 -4.18 -4.38 -16.07
CA VAL A 234 -5.32 -5.13 -16.65
C VAL A 234 -5.98 -6.03 -15.61
N PHE A 235 -5.18 -6.71 -14.77
CA PHE A 235 -5.68 -7.53 -13.69
C PHE A 235 -6.48 -6.70 -12.67
N VAL A 236 -5.86 -5.65 -12.11
CA VAL A 236 -6.46 -4.88 -11.01
C VAL A 236 -7.66 -4.05 -11.42
N ALA A 237 -7.75 -3.64 -12.70
CA ALA A 237 -8.91 -2.95 -13.26
C ALA A 237 -10.21 -3.75 -13.12
N ARG A 238 -10.12 -5.07 -12.94
CA ARG A 238 -11.29 -5.95 -12.73
C ARG A 238 -11.88 -5.82 -11.32
N PHE A 239 -11.14 -5.31 -10.34
CA PHE A 239 -11.49 -5.38 -8.91
C PHE A 239 -12.05 -4.08 -8.31
N VAL A 240 -12.09 -2.97 -9.05
CA VAL A 240 -12.85 -1.78 -8.60
C VAL A 240 -14.32 -2.14 -8.56
N HIS A 241 -15.01 -2.01 -7.42
CA HIS A 241 -16.41 -2.39 -7.29
C HIS A 241 -17.33 -1.40 -8.02
N PRO A 242 -18.61 -1.77 -8.27
CA PRO A 242 -19.57 -0.89 -8.95
C PRO A 242 -19.81 0.45 -8.24
N ASP A 243 -19.73 0.47 -6.91
CA ASP A 243 -19.92 1.68 -6.09
C ASP A 243 -18.62 2.50 -5.90
N GLY A 244 -17.55 2.13 -6.62
CA GLY A 244 -16.23 2.75 -6.52
C GLY A 244 -15.39 2.32 -5.31
N SER A 245 -15.91 1.46 -4.43
CA SER A 245 -15.09 0.86 -3.36
C SER A 245 -14.08 -0.16 -3.92
N PHE A 246 -13.11 -0.56 -3.11
CA PHE A 246 -12.02 -1.45 -3.53
C PHE A 246 -11.57 -2.40 -2.41
N GLY A 247 -11.23 -3.64 -2.76
CA GLY A 247 -10.66 -4.63 -1.83
C GLY A 247 -11.65 -5.21 -0.81
N GLY A 248 -11.15 -5.58 0.36
CA GLY A 248 -11.91 -6.15 1.47
C GLY A 248 -11.68 -7.64 1.66
N GLU A 249 -12.64 -8.33 2.26
CA GLU A 249 -12.43 -9.61 2.94
C GLU A 249 -12.22 -10.80 1.99
N TYR A 250 -12.60 -10.68 0.71
CA TYR A 250 -12.35 -11.74 -0.28
C TYR A 250 -10.89 -11.77 -0.75
N THR A 251 -10.10 -10.74 -0.44
CA THR A 251 -8.67 -10.67 -0.80
C THR A 251 -7.82 -11.50 0.15
N SER A 252 -6.59 -11.89 -0.22
CA SER A 252 -5.77 -12.77 0.63
C SER A 252 -5.42 -12.14 1.99
N ARG A 253 -5.31 -10.81 2.08
CA ARG A 253 -4.96 -10.11 3.33
C ARG A 253 -6.11 -9.31 3.94
N ASN A 254 -7.33 -9.44 3.43
CA ASN A 254 -8.52 -8.72 3.89
C ASN A 254 -8.37 -7.18 3.84
N THR A 255 -7.49 -6.64 2.98
CA THR A 255 -7.18 -5.21 3.03
C THR A 255 -8.11 -4.39 2.16
N TYR A 256 -8.35 -3.16 2.60
CA TYR A 256 -8.99 -2.12 1.81
C TYR A 256 -7.97 -1.13 1.24
N ASN A 257 -6.70 -1.55 1.15
CA ASN A 257 -5.61 -0.72 0.67
C ASN A 257 -5.86 -0.30 -0.78
N PHE A 258 -5.57 0.95 -1.10
CA PHE A 258 -5.60 1.44 -2.48
C PHE A 258 -4.57 2.54 -2.68
N PHE A 259 -3.64 2.35 -3.62
CA PHE A 259 -2.58 3.30 -3.93
C PHE A 259 -2.79 3.89 -5.33
N PRO A 260 -3.38 5.10 -5.44
CA PRO A 260 -3.81 5.65 -6.73
C PRO A 260 -2.69 6.17 -7.64
N HIS A 261 -1.56 6.61 -7.08
CA HIS A 261 -0.58 7.40 -7.83
C HIS A 261 0.10 6.63 -8.98
N GLY A 262 0.28 5.31 -8.84
CA GLY A 262 0.80 4.45 -9.90
C GLY A 262 0.00 4.51 -11.20
N PHE A 263 -1.32 4.60 -11.08
CA PHE A 263 -2.22 4.65 -12.23
C PHE A 263 -2.15 6.00 -12.96
N GLU A 264 -1.91 7.10 -12.25
CA GLU A 264 -1.69 8.43 -12.88
C GLU A 264 -0.35 8.48 -13.62
N ILE A 265 0.69 7.81 -13.10
CA ILE A 265 1.98 7.69 -13.79
C ILE A 265 1.83 6.82 -15.05
N ALA A 266 1.26 5.62 -14.90
CA ALA A 266 1.09 4.67 -16.00
C ALA A 266 0.11 5.17 -17.07
N GLY A 267 -0.91 5.95 -16.67
CA GLY A 267 -1.92 6.53 -17.54
C GLY A 267 -1.38 7.40 -18.67
N ARG A 268 -0.15 7.90 -18.54
CA ARG A 268 0.53 8.69 -19.58
C ARG A 268 0.90 7.88 -20.82
N TRP A 269 1.06 6.56 -20.69
CA TRP A 269 1.42 5.64 -21.79
C TRP A 269 0.45 4.45 -21.92
N MET A 270 -0.44 4.26 -20.95
CA MET A 270 -1.57 3.32 -20.98
C MET A 270 -2.82 4.04 -20.43
N PRO A 271 -3.50 4.87 -21.23
CA PRO A 271 -4.61 5.71 -20.78
C PRO A 271 -5.70 4.94 -20.01
N GLU A 272 -5.94 3.67 -20.34
CA GLU A 272 -6.91 2.81 -19.67
C GLU A 272 -6.66 2.68 -18.16
N ALA A 273 -5.41 2.84 -17.70
CA ALA A 273 -5.08 2.84 -16.27
C ALA A 273 -5.83 3.94 -15.50
N LEU A 274 -6.09 5.09 -16.13
CA LEU A 274 -6.78 6.23 -15.51
C LEU A 274 -8.23 5.90 -15.13
N THR A 275 -8.88 4.99 -15.86
CA THR A 275 -10.27 4.56 -15.57
C THR A 275 -10.42 3.90 -14.20
N ILE A 276 -9.34 3.33 -13.65
CA ILE A 276 -9.30 2.72 -12.31
C ILE A 276 -9.48 3.82 -11.26
N ASN A 277 -8.70 4.90 -11.37
CA ASN A 277 -8.80 6.03 -10.46
C ASN A 277 -10.11 6.79 -10.64
N ASP A 278 -10.66 6.90 -11.86
CA ASP A 278 -11.95 7.55 -12.08
C ASP A 278 -13.09 6.85 -11.35
N ARG A 279 -13.14 5.51 -11.44
CA ARG A 279 -14.12 4.70 -10.71
C ARG A 279 -13.92 4.80 -9.20
N PHE A 280 -12.67 4.75 -8.73
CA PHE A 280 -12.38 4.90 -7.31
C PHE A 280 -12.76 6.28 -6.77
N LEU A 281 -12.49 7.34 -7.54
CA LEU A 281 -12.84 8.71 -7.19
C LEU A 281 -14.35 8.93 -7.08
N ALA A 282 -15.15 8.25 -7.91
CA ALA A 282 -16.60 8.25 -7.75
C ALA A 282 -17.01 7.69 -6.38
N GLY A 283 -16.40 6.57 -5.96
CA GLY A 283 -16.59 6.01 -4.62
C GLY A 283 -16.16 6.97 -3.51
N LEU A 284 -14.98 7.59 -3.63
CA LEU A 284 -14.52 8.61 -2.67
C LEU A 284 -15.50 9.78 -2.56
N ALA A 285 -15.99 10.29 -3.69
CA ALA A 285 -16.97 11.38 -3.71
C ALA A 285 -18.29 11.00 -3.02
N SER A 286 -18.68 9.72 -3.10
CA SER A 286 -19.86 9.15 -2.45
C SER A 286 -19.62 8.64 -1.03
N GLY A 287 -18.48 8.95 -0.41
CA GLY A 287 -18.17 8.55 0.97
C GLY A 287 -17.89 7.05 1.15
N LYS A 288 -17.40 6.38 0.11
CA LYS A 288 -16.98 4.97 0.11
C LYS A 288 -15.48 4.78 0.31
N ALA A 289 -14.81 5.83 0.80
CA ALA A 289 -13.40 5.76 1.14
C ALA A 289 -13.14 4.64 2.16
N PRO A 290 -12.07 3.83 1.97
CA PRO A 290 -11.59 2.96 3.02
C PRO A 290 -11.28 3.73 4.30
N CYS A 291 -11.51 3.08 5.45
CA CYS A 291 -11.10 3.63 6.74
C CYS A 291 -9.66 3.23 7.03
N TYR A 292 -8.74 4.18 6.99
CA TYR A 292 -7.34 4.02 7.41
C TYR A 292 -7.08 4.62 8.80
N ALA A 293 -8.11 4.65 9.66
CA ALA A 293 -8.06 5.31 10.96
C ALA A 293 -7.29 4.50 12.02
N ASP A 294 -6.03 4.19 11.74
CA ASP A 294 -5.06 3.69 12.72
C ASP A 294 -3.92 4.71 12.88
N ASP A 295 -2.98 4.45 13.80
CA ASP A 295 -1.85 5.33 14.09
C ASP A 295 -0.53 4.80 13.46
N HIS A 296 -0.61 3.74 12.64
CA HIS A 296 0.55 2.93 12.23
C HIS A 296 0.82 2.96 10.72
N ILE A 297 -0.22 2.75 9.91
CA ILE A 297 -0.13 2.58 8.44
C ILE A 297 -0.88 3.67 7.66
N LEU A 298 -1.49 4.65 8.34
CA LEU A 298 -2.19 5.77 7.70
C LEU A 298 -1.28 6.57 6.74
N GLY A 299 0.03 6.56 7.01
CA GLY A 299 1.07 7.22 6.22
C GLY A 299 1.07 6.77 4.77
N HIS A 300 1.10 5.44 4.55
CA HIS A 300 1.04 4.76 3.26
C HIS A 300 0.06 5.41 2.28
N HIS A 301 -1.16 5.63 2.75
CA HIS A 301 -2.27 6.11 1.92
C HIS A 301 -2.23 7.63 1.79
N THR A 302 -1.83 8.34 2.85
CA THR A 302 -1.77 9.80 2.86
C THR A 302 -0.80 10.34 1.82
N TRP A 303 0.45 9.84 1.78
CA TRP A 303 1.40 10.29 0.76
C TRP A 303 0.96 9.84 -0.65
N SER A 304 0.42 8.64 -0.78
CA SER A 304 -0.03 8.08 -2.07
C SER A 304 -1.16 8.92 -2.70
N TYR A 305 -2.10 9.43 -1.89
CA TYR A 305 -3.21 10.25 -2.38
C TYR A 305 -2.73 11.66 -2.75
N LEU A 306 -1.81 12.26 -1.98
CA LEU A 306 -1.20 13.54 -2.36
C LEU A 306 -0.37 13.43 -3.64
N LEU A 307 0.36 12.32 -3.84
CA LEU A 307 1.06 12.05 -5.10
C LEU A 307 0.08 11.92 -6.26
N ALA A 308 -1.02 11.19 -6.10
CA ALA A 308 -2.04 11.06 -7.13
C ALA A 308 -2.66 12.41 -7.51
N TYR A 309 -2.91 13.29 -6.54
CA TYR A 309 -3.33 14.67 -6.81
C TYR A 309 -2.30 15.43 -7.66
N ARG A 310 -1.01 15.37 -7.28
CA ARG A 310 0.07 16.09 -7.97
C ARG A 310 0.35 15.56 -9.38
N GLN A 311 0.17 14.26 -9.58
CA GLN A 311 0.50 13.57 -10.83
C GLN A 311 -0.71 13.41 -11.75
N PHE A 312 -1.90 13.86 -11.30
CA PHE A 312 -3.18 13.65 -11.96
C PHE A 312 -3.12 14.02 -13.44
N VAL A 313 -3.55 13.10 -14.30
CA VAL A 313 -3.68 13.33 -15.73
C VAL A 313 -5.08 13.87 -16.01
N ASP A 314 -5.18 15.13 -16.45
CA ASP A 314 -6.48 15.80 -16.66
C ASP A 314 -7.25 15.25 -17.88
N GLU A 315 -6.55 14.83 -18.94
CA GLU A 315 -7.17 14.16 -20.08
C GLU A 315 -7.52 12.72 -19.72
N ARG A 316 -8.81 12.46 -19.44
CA ARG A 316 -9.30 11.12 -19.08
C ARG A 316 -9.84 10.40 -20.32
N PRO A 317 -9.57 9.09 -20.49
CA PRO A 317 -10.27 8.30 -21.49
C PRO A 317 -11.78 8.25 -21.17
N PRO A 318 -12.64 7.95 -22.17
CA PRO A 318 -14.05 7.71 -21.91
C PRO A 318 -14.22 6.54 -20.93
N ALA A 319 -15.26 6.62 -20.10
CA ALA A 319 -15.63 5.52 -19.22
C ALA A 319 -15.81 4.23 -20.04
N SER A 320 -15.11 3.16 -19.65
CA SER A 320 -15.26 1.85 -20.27
C SER A 320 -16.36 1.04 -19.58
N ASP A 321 -17.12 0.30 -20.37
CA ASP A 321 -18.08 -0.66 -19.84
C ASP A 321 -17.37 -1.78 -19.09
N ARG A 322 -18.02 -2.26 -18.03
CA ARG A 322 -17.53 -3.40 -17.26
C ARG A 322 -17.88 -4.68 -18.02
N PRO A 323 -16.90 -5.57 -18.30
CA PRO A 323 -17.15 -6.76 -19.09
C PRO A 323 -18.09 -7.71 -18.33
N GLN A 324 -19.19 -8.07 -18.99
CA GLN A 324 -20.19 -9.02 -18.50
C GLN A 324 -19.67 -10.45 -18.51
N GLY A 325 -20.36 -11.33 -17.78
CA GLY A 325 -20.03 -12.74 -17.64
C GLY A 325 -19.08 -13.02 -16.49
N ARG A 326 -18.55 -14.24 -16.49
CA ARG A 326 -17.69 -14.76 -15.42
C ARG A 326 -16.22 -14.67 -15.80
N THR A 327 -15.44 -14.01 -14.95
CA THR A 327 -13.98 -14.01 -14.97
C THR A 327 -13.48 -14.86 -13.81
N HIS A 328 -12.73 -15.92 -14.11
CA HIS A 328 -12.13 -16.80 -13.11
C HIS A 328 -10.61 -16.70 -13.19
N PHE A 329 -9.98 -16.44 -12.05
CA PHE A 329 -8.53 -16.43 -11.87
C PHE A 329 -8.13 -17.67 -11.07
N PRO A 330 -7.87 -18.82 -11.73
CA PRO A 330 -7.54 -20.08 -11.05
C PRO A 330 -6.34 -20.00 -10.10
N ASN A 331 -5.29 -19.23 -10.41
CA ASN A 331 -4.11 -19.12 -9.54
C ASN A 331 -4.37 -18.17 -8.36
N ALA A 332 -5.04 -17.04 -8.58
CA ALA A 332 -5.46 -16.16 -7.48
C ALA A 332 -6.57 -16.78 -6.62
N ARG A 333 -7.28 -17.79 -7.14
CA ARG A 333 -8.48 -18.40 -6.55
C ARG A 333 -9.59 -17.36 -6.32
N LEU A 334 -9.70 -16.39 -7.23
CA LEU A 334 -10.69 -15.32 -7.21
C LEU A 334 -11.64 -15.45 -8.40
N LEU A 335 -12.90 -15.09 -8.19
CA LEU A 335 -13.94 -15.13 -9.21
C LEU A 335 -14.75 -13.83 -9.19
N ILE A 336 -15.01 -13.31 -10.39
CA ILE A 336 -15.88 -12.17 -10.62
C ILE A 336 -17.00 -12.63 -11.55
N ASP A 337 -18.25 -12.57 -11.11
CA ASP A 337 -19.43 -12.91 -11.93
C ASP A 337 -20.29 -11.65 -12.10
N ARG A 338 -20.43 -11.18 -13.35
CA ARG A 338 -21.24 -10.00 -13.69
C ARG A 338 -22.40 -10.41 -14.56
N ARG A 339 -23.63 -10.15 -14.12
CA ARG A 339 -24.85 -10.48 -14.85
C ARG A 339 -25.83 -9.33 -14.77
N ALA A 340 -26.06 -8.70 -15.92
CA ALA A 340 -26.98 -7.57 -16.05
C ALA A 340 -26.65 -6.48 -15.03
N ASP A 341 -27.48 -6.31 -13.99
CA ASP A 341 -27.29 -5.33 -12.93
C ASP A 341 -26.60 -5.88 -11.66
N THR A 342 -26.09 -7.12 -11.68
CA THR A 342 -25.46 -7.75 -10.50
C THR A 342 -23.98 -8.04 -10.69
N GLU A 343 -23.20 -7.88 -9.62
CA GLU A 343 -21.78 -8.25 -9.59
C GLU A 343 -21.39 -8.98 -8.30
N LEU A 344 -20.74 -10.13 -8.44
CA LEU A 344 -20.21 -10.95 -7.35
C LEU A 344 -18.68 -10.97 -7.42
N PHE A 345 -18.02 -10.64 -6.31
CA PHE A 345 -16.59 -10.82 -6.07
C PHE A 345 -16.41 -11.89 -5.01
N LEU A 346 -15.74 -12.99 -5.34
CA LEU A 346 -15.75 -14.21 -4.55
C LEU A 346 -14.33 -14.78 -4.39
N ALA A 347 -13.98 -15.15 -3.15
CA ALA A 347 -12.79 -15.92 -2.82
C ALA A 347 -13.11 -17.41 -2.81
N LEU A 348 -12.54 -18.17 -3.75
CA LEU A 348 -12.74 -19.61 -3.84
C LEU A 348 -11.90 -20.40 -2.83
N ASN A 349 -10.81 -19.81 -2.33
CA ASN A 349 -9.89 -20.40 -1.36
C ASN A 349 -10.10 -19.91 0.08
N LYS A 350 -11.18 -19.18 0.36
CA LYS A 350 -11.49 -18.66 1.71
C LYS A 350 -12.91 -19.02 2.11
N GLY A 351 -13.30 -20.27 1.91
CA GLY A 351 -14.64 -20.78 2.21
C GLY A 351 -15.79 -20.05 1.51
N GLY A 352 -15.52 -19.29 0.45
CA GLY A 352 -16.53 -18.51 -0.25
C GLY A 352 -16.79 -17.13 0.32
N VAL A 353 -15.84 -16.48 1.01
CA VAL A 353 -15.96 -15.05 1.36
C VAL A 353 -16.27 -14.22 0.12
N PHE A 354 -17.27 -13.34 0.19
CA PHE A 354 -17.72 -12.58 -0.99
C PHE A 354 -18.24 -11.19 -0.71
N LYS A 355 -18.30 -10.39 -1.78
CA LYS A 355 -19.10 -9.16 -1.88
C LYS A 355 -20.03 -9.24 -3.08
N PHE A 356 -21.29 -8.87 -2.87
CA PHE A 356 -22.34 -8.90 -3.87
C PHE A 356 -23.00 -7.53 -4.02
N PHE A 357 -23.07 -7.06 -5.26
CA PHE A 357 -23.60 -5.76 -5.64
C PHE A 357 -24.81 -5.92 -6.57
N ARG A 358 -25.75 -4.98 -6.46
CA ARG A 358 -26.81 -4.74 -7.46
C ARG A 358 -26.80 -3.26 -7.83
N GLY A 359 -26.56 -2.96 -9.10
CA GLY A 359 -26.16 -1.63 -9.54
C GLY A 359 -24.94 -1.14 -8.76
N GLU A 360 -24.98 0.10 -8.30
CA GLU A 360 -23.93 0.73 -7.49
C GLU A 360 -24.15 0.53 -5.97
N LYS A 361 -24.88 -0.51 -5.56
CA LYS A 361 -25.19 -0.76 -4.15
C LYS A 361 -24.62 -2.10 -3.70
N LEU A 362 -23.80 -2.08 -2.64
CA LEU A 362 -23.44 -3.29 -1.89
C LEU A 362 -24.70 -3.87 -1.24
N VAL A 363 -25.08 -5.07 -1.66
CA VAL A 363 -26.27 -5.79 -1.16
C VAL A 363 -25.88 -6.75 -0.04
N ALA A 364 -24.76 -7.45 -0.18
CA ALA A 364 -24.25 -8.38 0.82
C ALA A 364 -22.72 -8.41 0.82
N SER A 365 -22.13 -8.57 2.00
CA SER A 365 -20.71 -8.84 2.23
C SER A 365 -20.64 -9.90 3.32
N ASP A 366 -20.05 -11.06 3.00
CA ASP A 366 -20.08 -12.22 3.89
C ASP A 366 -18.66 -12.72 4.13
N THR A 367 -18.25 -12.71 5.40
CA THR A 367 -16.92 -13.17 5.86
C THR A 367 -16.92 -14.63 6.33
N GLN A 368 -17.95 -15.38 5.96
CA GLN A 368 -18.25 -16.73 6.41
C GLN A 368 -18.48 -16.83 7.93
N PHE A 369 -18.90 -18.01 8.37
CA PHE A 369 -19.27 -18.27 9.76
C PHE A 369 -18.08 -18.75 10.61
N SER A 370 -18.26 -18.64 11.93
CA SER A 370 -17.43 -19.33 12.92
C SER A 370 -18.31 -20.22 13.79
N ILE A 371 -17.74 -21.31 14.30
CA ILE A 371 -18.41 -22.23 15.23
C ILE A 371 -17.58 -22.38 16.50
N LYS A 372 -18.28 -22.53 17.62
CA LYS A 372 -17.69 -22.87 18.92
C LYS A 372 -18.01 -24.33 19.24
N THR A 373 -16.99 -25.15 19.43
CA THR A 373 -17.19 -26.59 19.68
C THR A 373 -17.70 -26.85 21.10
N ALA A 374 -18.62 -27.80 21.23
CA ALA A 374 -19.03 -28.33 22.52
C ALA A 374 -17.97 -29.31 23.06
N GLY A 375 -17.59 -29.18 24.32
CA GLY A 375 -16.64 -30.10 24.97
C GLY A 375 -15.95 -29.50 26.20
N LYS A 376 -15.15 -30.32 26.91
CA LYS A 376 -14.40 -29.91 28.11
C LYS A 376 -13.47 -28.71 27.88
N ARG A 377 -12.98 -28.55 26.64
CA ARG A 377 -12.19 -27.38 26.21
C ARG A 377 -12.77 -26.87 24.91
N SER A 378 -13.59 -25.82 25.01
CA SER A 378 -14.17 -25.14 23.85
C SER A 378 -13.06 -24.68 22.91
N ARG A 379 -13.21 -24.93 21.61
CA ARG A 379 -12.35 -24.40 20.54
C ARG A 379 -13.20 -23.63 19.55
N THR A 380 -12.59 -22.70 18.84
CA THR A 380 -13.23 -21.95 17.77
C THR A 380 -12.72 -22.48 16.44
N ALA A 381 -13.64 -22.72 15.50
CA ALA A 381 -13.30 -23.01 14.12
C ALA A 381 -13.95 -21.97 13.21
N VAL A 382 -13.26 -21.60 12.13
CA VAL A 382 -13.62 -20.52 11.21
C VAL A 382 -13.63 -21.01 9.77
N ALA A 383 -14.53 -20.48 8.96
CA ALA A 383 -14.69 -20.88 7.55
C ALA A 383 -13.92 -19.98 6.56
N HIS A 384 -13.23 -18.92 7.01
CA HIS A 384 -12.63 -17.89 6.15
C HIS A 384 -11.09 -17.90 6.09
N LEU A 385 -10.42 -18.94 6.61
CA LEU A 385 -8.97 -19.06 6.43
C LEU A 385 -8.66 -19.43 4.97
N ILE A 386 -7.49 -19.00 4.50
CA ILE A 386 -6.97 -19.47 3.22
C ILE A 386 -6.63 -20.95 3.35
N ASP A 387 -7.22 -21.78 2.49
CA ASP A 387 -6.96 -23.22 2.44
C ASP A 387 -7.30 -23.76 1.03
N ASP A 388 -7.01 -25.02 0.80
CA ASP A 388 -7.43 -25.75 -0.39
C ASP A 388 -8.87 -26.26 -0.22
N TYR A 389 -9.80 -25.59 -0.90
CA TYR A 389 -11.21 -25.99 -0.98
C TYR A 389 -11.49 -26.77 -2.27
N ASP A 390 -12.39 -27.74 -2.20
CA ASP A 390 -13.00 -28.38 -3.36
C ASP A 390 -14.07 -27.45 -3.93
N VAL A 391 -13.90 -27.08 -5.21
CA VAL A 391 -14.71 -26.04 -5.87
C VAL A 391 -15.33 -26.61 -7.14
N SER A 392 -16.66 -26.56 -7.21
CA SER A 392 -17.44 -26.84 -8.41
C SER A 392 -18.08 -25.55 -8.94
N LEU A 393 -17.76 -25.20 -10.19
CA LEU A 393 -18.29 -24.01 -10.86
C LEU A 393 -19.34 -24.42 -11.89
N GLY A 394 -20.62 -24.36 -11.51
CA GLY A 394 -21.76 -24.51 -12.42
C GLY A 394 -22.18 -23.18 -13.05
N GLN A 395 -23.10 -23.23 -14.03
CA GLN A 395 -23.61 -22.01 -14.67
C GLN A 395 -24.34 -21.12 -13.66
N ASP A 396 -25.23 -21.67 -12.84
CA ASP A 396 -26.05 -20.91 -11.88
C ASP A 396 -25.76 -21.24 -10.41
N GLU A 397 -24.78 -22.12 -10.17
CA GLU A 397 -24.39 -22.58 -8.83
C GLU A 397 -22.87 -22.57 -8.70
N ILE A 398 -22.35 -22.08 -7.57
CA ILE A 398 -20.94 -22.22 -7.18
C ILE A 398 -20.94 -22.97 -5.85
N VAL A 399 -20.26 -24.12 -5.80
CA VAL A 399 -20.17 -24.91 -4.58
C VAL A 399 -18.73 -24.97 -4.09
N ILE A 400 -18.51 -24.58 -2.85
CA ILE A 400 -17.21 -24.57 -2.17
C ILE A 400 -17.32 -25.48 -0.96
N ARG A 401 -16.45 -26.50 -0.88
CA ARG A 401 -16.42 -27.49 0.21
C ARG A 401 -15.02 -27.56 0.77
N GLY A 402 -14.89 -27.54 2.09
CA GLY A 402 -13.59 -27.62 2.73
C GLY A 402 -13.72 -27.86 4.23
N ARG A 403 -12.57 -27.87 4.90
CA ARG A 403 -12.51 -27.96 6.36
C ARG A 403 -12.55 -26.56 6.95
N LEU A 404 -13.01 -26.48 8.20
CA LEU A 404 -12.86 -25.26 8.97
C LEU A 404 -11.43 -25.17 9.51
N GLY A 405 -10.87 -23.97 9.49
CA GLY A 405 -9.62 -23.65 10.16
C GLY A 405 -9.81 -23.52 11.66
N TRP A 406 -8.81 -23.88 12.45
CA TRP A 406 -8.86 -23.75 13.91
C TRP A 406 -8.15 -22.47 14.35
N ALA A 407 -8.83 -21.67 15.16
CA ALA A 407 -8.33 -20.43 15.76
C ALA A 407 -7.94 -20.62 17.23
#